data_AF-A0A914WWF1-F1
#
_entry.id   AF-A0A914WWF1-F1
#
_cell.length_a   1.000
_cell.length_b   1.000
_cell.length_c   1.000
_cell.angle_alpha   90.00
_cell.angle_beta   90.00
_cell.angle_gamma   90.00
#
_symmetry.space_group_name_H-M   'P 1'
#
loop_
_entity.id
_entity.type
_entity.pdbx_description
1 polymer ?
#
loop_
_entity_poly.entity_id
_entity_poly.type
_entity_poly.pdbx_seq_one_letter_code
_entity_poly.pdbx_strand_id
1 'polypeptide(L)'
;MQQKVQEKKVAFKNWLAQRTSKNWQKYSTAKREAKKTVAAARANHYQDLYKQLGTKEGEKNIYRLARARTKATQDIEHCMCIKDKDGRRLQNKRETLKRWQQHYDEISNIEFPHPPIPEGLPNAGPIPCITAEEVTKAIGSMKNQKAPGPDNLPADVWKLRKLRSAATTWLIAFFNAMVDSGRAPAEWATSITVPIFKNKGVVV
;
A
#
# COMPACT_ATOMS: atom_id res chain seq x y z
N MET A 1 -9.46 5.38 38.64
CA MET A 1 -8.77 4.17 38.14
C MET A 1 -7.35 4.03 38.69
N GLN A 2 -6.45 4.99 38.45
CA GLN A 2 -5.02 4.89 38.82
C GLN A 2 -4.79 4.66 40.32
N GLN A 3 -5.53 5.36 41.18
CA GLN A 3 -5.47 5.19 42.64
C GLN A 3 -5.75 3.75 43.09
N LYS A 4 -6.85 3.13 42.60
CA LYS A 4 -7.20 1.73 42.94
C LYS A 4 -6.20 0.71 42.40
N VAL A 5 -5.58 0.98 41.24
CA VAL A 5 -4.48 0.15 40.74
C VAL A 5 -3.24 0.26 41.62
N GLN A 6 -2.95 1.45 42.16
CA GLN A 6 -1.84 1.67 43.09
C GLN A 6 -2.09 1.01 44.45
N GLU A 7 -3.30 1.13 45.00
CA GLU A 7 -3.71 0.44 46.24
C GLU A 7 -3.54 -1.08 46.12
N LYS A 8 -3.94 -1.67 44.98
CA LYS A 8 -3.67 -3.09 44.68
C LYS A 8 -2.17 -3.40 44.70
N LYS A 9 -1.32 -2.57 44.05
CA LYS A 9 0.13 -2.79 44.01
C LYS A 9 0.76 -2.73 45.40
N VAL A 10 0.35 -1.76 46.23
CA VAL A 10 0.83 -1.62 47.62
C VAL A 10 0.38 -2.80 48.47
N ALA A 11 -0.90 -3.18 48.40
CA ALA A 11 -1.42 -4.32 49.14
C ALA A 11 -0.74 -5.65 48.74
N PHE A 12 -0.39 -5.80 47.46
CA PHE A 12 0.36 -6.96 46.98
C PHE A 12 1.78 -7.02 47.57
N LYS A 13 2.50 -5.90 47.63
CA LYS A 13 3.83 -5.83 48.26
C LYS A 13 3.77 -6.18 49.74
N ASN A 14 2.79 -5.65 50.47
CA ASN A 14 2.61 -5.93 51.90
C ASN A 14 2.24 -7.39 52.19
N TRP A 15 1.42 -7.99 51.32
CA TRP A 15 1.14 -9.43 51.40
C TRP A 15 2.37 -10.28 51.09
N LEU A 16 3.16 -9.92 50.08
CA LEU A 16 4.37 -10.66 49.70
C LEU A 16 5.41 -10.66 50.82
N ALA A 17 5.53 -9.57 51.58
CA ALA A 17 6.50 -9.42 52.66
C ALA A 17 6.15 -10.22 53.93
N GLN A 18 4.89 -10.23 54.36
CA GLN A 18 4.49 -10.81 55.66
C GLN A 18 3.65 -12.10 55.53
N ARG A 19 3.09 -12.38 54.34
CA ARG A 19 2.27 -13.56 54.01
C ARG A 19 1.17 -13.95 55.02
N THR A 20 0.63 -12.98 55.75
CA THR A 20 -0.45 -13.21 56.72
C THR A 20 -1.82 -13.29 56.06
N SER A 21 -2.76 -14.01 56.70
CA SER A 21 -4.17 -14.09 56.28
C SER A 21 -4.83 -12.70 56.18
N LYS A 22 -4.54 -11.80 57.13
CA LYS A 22 -5.03 -10.42 57.14
C LYS A 22 -4.54 -9.60 55.94
N ASN A 23 -3.27 -9.74 55.56
CA ASN A 23 -2.73 -9.05 54.39
C ASN A 23 -3.25 -9.64 53.07
N TRP A 24 -3.51 -10.96 53.04
CA TRP A 24 -4.16 -11.60 51.91
C TRP A 24 -5.57 -11.07 51.67
N GLN A 25 -6.39 -10.95 52.72
CA GLN A 25 -7.72 -10.36 52.63
C GLN A 25 -7.67 -8.93 52.09
N LYS A 26 -6.78 -8.09 52.62
CA LYS A 26 -6.57 -6.71 52.13
C LYS A 26 -6.18 -6.66 50.65
N TYR A 27 -5.25 -7.52 50.20
CA TYR A 27 -4.88 -7.62 48.79
C TYR A 27 -6.04 -8.11 47.91
N SER A 28 -6.77 -9.14 48.36
CA SER A 28 -7.90 -9.71 47.61
C SER A 28 -9.00 -8.67 47.36
N THR A 29 -9.35 -7.89 48.38
CA THR A 29 -10.31 -6.79 48.26
C THR A 29 -9.80 -5.71 47.30
N ALA A 30 -8.56 -5.23 47.49
CA ALA A 30 -7.96 -4.22 46.61
C ALA A 30 -7.85 -4.71 45.15
N LYS A 31 -7.57 -6.01 44.93
CA LYS A 31 -7.55 -6.63 43.59
C LYS A 31 -8.92 -6.63 42.94
N ARG A 32 -9.98 -6.97 43.69
CA ARG A 32 -11.37 -6.93 43.20
C ARG A 32 -11.80 -5.51 42.83
N GLU A 33 -11.50 -4.54 43.69
CA GLU A 33 -11.81 -3.13 43.44
C GLU A 33 -11.06 -2.56 42.25
N ALA A 34 -9.77 -2.87 42.12
CA ALA A 34 -8.97 -2.49 40.95
C ALA A 34 -9.55 -3.11 39.66
N LYS A 35 -9.92 -4.40 39.70
CA LYS A 35 -10.54 -5.06 38.54
C LYS A 35 -11.87 -4.41 38.17
N LYS A 36 -12.73 -4.11 39.14
CA LYS A 36 -14.02 -3.43 38.93
C LYS A 36 -13.84 -2.05 38.30
N THR A 37 -12.93 -1.25 38.85
CA THR A 37 -12.67 0.11 38.35
C THR A 37 -12.02 0.14 36.97
N VAL A 38 -11.12 -0.81 36.67
CA VAL A 38 -10.55 -0.97 35.31
C VAL A 38 -11.62 -1.43 34.32
N ALA A 39 -12.47 -2.38 34.70
CA ALA A 39 -13.57 -2.82 33.85
C ALA A 39 -14.55 -1.68 33.54
N ALA A 40 -14.94 -0.89 34.54
CA ALA A 40 -15.81 0.28 34.37
C ALA A 40 -15.16 1.34 33.47
N ALA A 41 -13.87 1.66 33.69
CA ALA A 41 -13.15 2.62 32.85
C ALA A 41 -13.05 2.15 31.40
N ARG A 42 -12.81 0.85 31.17
CA ARG A 42 -12.78 0.25 29.83
C ARG A 42 -14.14 0.29 29.15
N ALA A 43 -15.22 0.00 29.89
CA ALA A 43 -16.58 0.08 29.37
C ALA A 43 -16.94 1.52 28.95
N ASN A 44 -16.64 2.51 29.81
CA ASN A 44 -16.88 3.92 29.49
C ASN A 44 -16.08 4.36 28.26
N HIS A 45 -14.79 4.00 28.19
CA HIS A 45 -13.95 4.32 27.03
C HIS A 45 -14.51 3.77 25.72
N TYR A 46 -14.95 2.51 25.69
CA TYR A 46 -15.56 1.94 24.48
C TYR A 46 -16.92 2.56 24.17
N GLN A 47 -17.72 2.90 25.17
CA GLN A 47 -18.99 3.59 24.97
C GLN A 47 -18.79 4.96 24.32
N ASP A 48 -17.82 5.74 24.79
CA ASP A 48 -17.46 7.03 24.21
C ASP A 48 -16.91 6.87 22.78
N LEU A 49 -16.07 5.85 22.55
CA LEU A 49 -15.59 5.52 21.22
C LEU A 49 -16.75 5.19 20.27
N TYR A 50 -17.69 4.34 20.67
CA TYR A 50 -18.84 3.97 19.83
C TYR A 50 -19.74 5.18 19.51
N LYS A 51 -19.96 6.08 20.47
CA LYS A 51 -20.68 7.34 20.23
C LYS A 51 -19.97 8.20 19.18
N GLN A 52 -18.64 8.32 19.25
CA GLN A 52 -17.85 9.06 18.27
C GLN A 52 -17.92 8.41 16.89
N LEU A 53 -17.84 7.09 16.80
CA LEU A 53 -17.89 6.36 15.52
C LEU A 53 -19.24 6.49 14.80
N GLY A 54 -20.33 6.81 15.50
CA GLY A 54 -21.65 7.08 14.91
C GLY A 54 -21.80 8.44 14.23
N THR A 55 -20.77 9.30 14.28
CA THR A 55 -20.77 10.63 13.64
C THR A 55 -20.08 10.59 12.27
N LYS A 56 -20.38 11.55 11.38
CA LYS A 56 -19.68 11.68 10.07
C LYS A 56 -18.16 11.88 10.22
N GLU A 57 -17.72 12.49 11.32
CA GLU A 57 -16.30 12.66 11.65
C GLU A 57 -15.67 11.37 12.19
N GLY A 58 -16.48 10.52 12.84
CA GLY A 58 -16.14 9.21 13.35
C GLY A 58 -15.85 8.16 12.29
N GLU A 59 -16.43 8.29 11.10
CA GLU A 59 -16.20 7.36 9.98
C GLU A 59 -14.70 7.24 9.64
N LYS A 60 -13.98 8.37 9.61
CA LYS A 60 -12.52 8.42 9.42
C LYS A 60 -11.76 7.70 10.54
N ASN A 61 -12.28 7.70 11.76
CA ASN A 61 -11.66 7.03 12.91
C ASN A 61 -11.74 5.50 12.78
N ILE A 62 -12.80 4.94 12.18
CA ILE A 62 -12.91 3.50 11.90
C ILE A 62 -11.77 3.06 10.98
N TYR A 63 -11.58 3.76 9.87
CA TYR A 63 -10.50 3.47 8.93
C TYR A 63 -9.12 3.62 9.57
N ARG A 64 -8.94 4.60 10.45
CA ARG A 64 -7.70 4.77 11.22
C ARG A 64 -7.45 3.59 12.17
N LEU A 65 -8.47 3.13 12.89
CA LEU A 65 -8.37 2.00 13.82
C LEU A 65 -8.08 0.69 13.07
N ALA A 66 -8.74 0.47 11.93
CA ALA A 66 -8.51 -0.66 11.05
C ALA A 66 -7.07 -0.66 10.51
N ARG A 67 -6.58 0.48 9.99
CA ARG A 67 -5.20 0.63 9.52
C ARG A 67 -4.18 0.37 10.62
N ALA A 68 -4.40 0.89 11.83
CA ALA A 68 -3.51 0.65 12.96
C ALA A 68 -3.44 -0.83 13.34
N ARG A 69 -4.57 -1.55 13.31
CA ARG A 69 -4.63 -2.99 13.54
C ARG A 69 -3.89 -3.76 12.44
N THR A 70 -4.15 -3.46 11.18
CA THR A 70 -3.46 -4.09 10.04
C THR A 70 -1.95 -3.85 10.11
N LYS A 71 -1.54 -2.63 10.44
CA LYS A 71 -0.13 -2.27 10.62
C LYS A 71 0.53 -3.06 11.77
N ALA A 72 -0.15 -3.20 12.90
CA ALA A 72 0.34 -3.97 14.04
C ALA A 72 0.47 -5.49 13.75
N THR A 73 -0.22 -6.00 12.72
CA THR A 73 -0.13 -7.40 12.27
C THR A 73 0.88 -7.61 11.12
N GLN A 74 1.48 -6.54 10.59
CA GLN A 74 2.51 -6.66 9.56
C GLN A 74 3.88 -6.87 10.21
N ASP A 75 4.48 -8.04 10.00
CA ASP A 75 5.85 -8.33 10.45
C ASP A 75 6.91 -7.42 9.79
N ILE A 76 6.55 -6.78 8.67
CA ILE A 76 7.43 -5.89 7.92
C ILE A 76 6.63 -4.68 7.41
N GLU A 77 6.83 -3.51 7.99
CA GLU A 77 6.13 -2.26 7.59
C GLU A 77 6.61 -1.71 6.23
N HIS A 78 7.88 -1.97 5.86
CA HIS A 78 8.48 -1.60 4.58
C HIS A 78 9.70 -2.49 4.31
N CYS A 79 9.54 -3.52 3.47
CA CYS A 79 10.66 -4.38 3.10
C CYS A 79 11.37 -3.78 1.87
N MET A 80 12.17 -2.73 2.07
CA MET A 80 13.21 -2.38 1.08
C MET A 80 14.46 -3.24 1.30
N CYS A 81 14.28 -4.53 1.62
CA CYS A 81 15.37 -5.44 1.85
C CYS A 81 15.71 -6.18 0.57
N ILE A 82 16.77 -5.72 -0.06
CA ILE A 82 17.34 -6.35 -1.25
C ILE A 82 18.65 -7.02 -0.88
N LYS A 83 18.96 -8.11 -1.56
CA LYS A 83 20.28 -8.71 -1.48
C LYS A 83 21.23 -8.00 -2.45
N ASP A 84 22.44 -7.68 -1.99
CA ASP A 84 23.52 -7.32 -2.88
C ASP A 84 24.00 -8.54 -3.70
N LYS A 85 25.02 -8.35 -4.53
CA LYS A 85 25.56 -9.44 -5.38
C LYS A 85 26.16 -10.58 -4.56
N ASP A 86 26.65 -10.28 -3.35
CA ASP A 86 27.24 -11.25 -2.42
C ASP A 86 26.18 -11.93 -1.52
N GLY A 87 24.89 -11.65 -1.75
CA GLY A 87 23.78 -12.24 -1.02
C GLY A 87 23.48 -11.59 0.33
N ARG A 88 24.18 -10.51 0.71
CA ARG A 88 23.96 -9.78 1.96
C ARG A 88 22.75 -8.86 1.85
N ARG A 89 21.97 -8.80 2.93
CA ARG A 89 20.71 -8.04 2.96
C ARG A 89 20.97 -6.57 3.26
N LEU A 90 20.66 -5.71 2.30
CA LEU A 90 20.68 -4.25 2.42
C LEU A 90 19.40 -3.78 3.13
N GLN A 91 19.54 -2.85 4.07
CA GLN A 91 18.40 -2.24 4.80
C GLN A 91 18.39 -0.71 4.68
N ASN A 92 19.50 -0.09 4.28
CA ASN A 92 19.61 1.34 4.08
C ASN A 92 18.98 1.76 2.74
N LYS A 93 18.07 2.75 2.77
CA LYS A 93 17.39 3.26 1.58
C LYS A 93 18.35 3.67 0.45
N ARG A 94 19.47 4.33 0.78
CA ARG A 94 20.46 4.78 -0.22
C ARG A 94 21.15 3.60 -0.90
N GLU A 95 21.52 2.60 -0.11
CA GLU A 95 22.17 1.38 -0.62
C GLU A 95 21.21 0.54 -1.45
N THR A 96 19.96 0.40 -1.01
CA THR A 96 18.91 -0.30 -1.76
C THR A 96 18.64 0.37 -3.10
N LEU A 97 18.55 1.71 -3.16
CA LEU A 97 18.39 2.44 -4.43
C LEU A 97 19.59 2.26 -5.36
N LYS A 98 20.81 2.33 -4.82
CA LYS A 98 22.03 2.08 -5.61
C LYS A 98 22.07 0.66 -6.17
N ARG A 99 21.64 -0.33 -5.39
CA ARG A 99 21.57 -1.73 -5.83
C ARG A 99 20.49 -1.95 -6.89
N TRP A 100 19.35 -1.24 -6.80
CA TRP A 100 18.33 -1.22 -7.85
C TRP A 100 18.86 -0.64 -9.15
N GLN A 101 19.55 0.50 -9.09
CA GLN A 101 20.20 1.11 -10.26
C GLN A 101 21.14 0.12 -10.95
N GLN A 102 22.07 -0.47 -10.20
CA GLN A 102 22.99 -1.48 -10.72
C GLN A 102 22.27 -2.68 -11.36
N HIS A 103 21.18 -3.16 -10.74
CA HIS A 103 20.42 -4.27 -11.29
C HIS A 103 19.82 -3.93 -12.66
N TYR A 104 19.18 -2.76 -12.79
CA TYR A 104 18.58 -2.33 -14.05
C TYR A 104 19.63 -2.02 -15.11
N ASP A 105 20.74 -1.37 -14.75
CA ASP A 105 21.85 -1.13 -15.68
C ASP A 105 22.41 -2.44 -16.28
N GLU A 106 22.44 -3.51 -15.48
CA GLU A 106 22.88 -4.83 -15.95
C GLU A 106 21.86 -5.48 -16.89
N ILE A 107 20.57 -5.51 -16.54
CA ILE A 107 19.57 -6.25 -17.34
C ILE A 107 19.07 -5.46 -18.56
N SER A 108 19.02 -4.13 -18.50
CA SER A 108 18.43 -3.30 -19.55
C SER A 108 19.37 -3.10 -20.75
N ASN A 109 20.65 -3.43 -20.61
CA ASN A 109 21.66 -3.30 -21.67
C ASN A 109 22.12 -4.64 -22.24
N ILE A 110 21.54 -5.76 -21.81
CA ILE A 110 21.85 -7.07 -22.39
C ILE A 110 20.91 -7.30 -23.57
N GLU A 111 21.45 -7.24 -24.79
CA GLU A 111 20.78 -7.79 -25.96
C GLU A 111 20.79 -9.31 -25.88
N PHE A 112 19.60 -9.91 -25.84
CA PHE A 112 19.50 -11.35 -25.95
C PHE A 112 19.73 -11.75 -27.41
N PRO A 113 20.32 -12.94 -27.67
CA PRO A 113 20.43 -13.44 -29.03
C PRO A 113 19.03 -13.50 -29.66
N HIS A 114 18.81 -12.66 -30.66
CA HIS A 114 17.57 -12.65 -31.42
C HIS A 114 17.83 -13.30 -32.78
N PRO A 115 16.90 -14.12 -33.29
CA PRO A 115 16.99 -14.56 -34.67
C PRO A 115 17.10 -13.32 -35.58
N PRO A 116 17.90 -13.38 -36.66
CA PRO A 116 18.04 -12.25 -37.57
C PRO A 116 16.65 -11.81 -38.04
N ILE A 117 16.34 -10.54 -37.79
CA ILE A 117 15.10 -9.93 -38.28
C ILE A 117 15.23 -9.88 -39.80
N PRO A 118 14.33 -10.52 -40.56
CA PRO A 118 14.37 -10.45 -42.01
C PRO A 118 14.36 -8.98 -42.44
N GLU A 119 15.32 -8.58 -43.28
CA GLU A 119 15.28 -7.26 -43.91
C GLU A 119 14.04 -7.18 -44.82
N GLY A 120 12.98 -6.58 -44.30
CA GLY A 120 11.80 -6.24 -45.07
C GLY A 120 12.09 -5.03 -45.95
N LEU A 121 11.34 -4.89 -47.04
CA LEU A 121 11.30 -3.63 -47.77
C LEU A 121 10.91 -2.51 -46.81
N PRO A 122 11.55 -1.32 -46.87
CA PRO A 122 11.09 -0.17 -46.12
C PRO A 122 9.60 0.04 -46.41
N ASN A 123 8.79 0.16 -45.36
CA ASN A 123 7.41 0.64 -45.51
C ASN A 123 7.49 2.12 -45.93
N ALA A 124 7.60 2.35 -47.24
CA ALA A 124 7.60 3.67 -47.82
C ALA A 124 6.14 4.14 -47.97
N GLY A 125 5.82 5.29 -47.37
CA GLY A 125 4.49 5.89 -47.48
C GLY A 125 4.14 6.79 -46.30
N PRO A 126 3.05 7.56 -46.40
CA PRO A 126 2.53 8.34 -45.29
C PRO A 126 2.11 7.41 -44.15
N ILE A 127 2.41 7.80 -42.90
CA ILE A 127 1.95 7.07 -41.72
C ILE A 127 0.42 7.24 -41.64
N PRO A 128 -0.37 6.15 -41.59
CA PRO A 128 -1.81 6.26 -41.46
C PRO A 128 -2.21 6.95 -40.16
N CYS A 129 -3.25 7.79 -40.21
CA CYS A 129 -3.81 8.36 -38.99
C CYS A 129 -4.43 7.27 -38.11
N ILE A 130 -4.24 7.39 -36.80
CA ILE A 130 -4.87 6.56 -35.78
C ILE A 130 -6.38 6.82 -35.81
N THR A 131 -7.15 5.75 -35.95
CA THR A 131 -8.60 5.77 -36.17
C THR A 131 -9.40 5.68 -34.88
N ALA A 132 -10.69 6.03 -34.96
CA ALA A 132 -11.59 5.92 -33.82
C ALA A 132 -11.83 4.47 -33.40
N GLU A 133 -11.86 3.55 -34.36
CA GLU A 133 -12.00 2.11 -34.16
C GLU A 133 -10.82 1.55 -33.38
N GLU A 134 -9.60 1.93 -33.75
CA GLU A 134 -8.37 1.52 -33.06
C GLU A 134 -8.36 1.99 -31.60
N VAL A 135 -8.62 3.27 -31.34
CA VAL A 135 -8.68 3.83 -29.98
C VAL A 135 -9.78 3.16 -29.17
N THR A 136 -10.96 2.96 -29.77
CA THR A 136 -12.11 2.33 -29.11
C THR A 136 -11.81 0.88 -28.73
N LYS A 137 -11.13 0.13 -29.62
CA LYS A 137 -10.68 -1.25 -29.39
C LYS A 137 -9.61 -1.30 -28.31
N ALA A 138 -8.62 -0.41 -28.35
CA ALA A 138 -7.55 -0.31 -27.35
C ALA A 138 -8.13 -0.05 -25.95
N ILE A 139 -9.02 0.95 -25.80
CA ILE A 139 -9.70 1.24 -24.53
C ILE A 139 -10.49 0.01 -24.05
N GLY A 140 -11.20 -0.68 -24.95
CA GLY A 140 -11.97 -1.89 -24.62
C GLY A 140 -11.09 -3.01 -24.04
N SER A 141 -9.87 -3.15 -24.56
CA SER A 141 -8.93 -4.21 -24.20
C SER A 141 -8.22 -4.03 -22.85
N MET A 142 -8.23 -2.81 -22.29
CA MET A 142 -7.55 -2.51 -21.02
C MET A 142 -8.12 -3.38 -19.88
N LYS A 143 -7.32 -3.78 -18.90
CA LYS A 143 -7.82 -4.55 -17.73
C LYS A 143 -8.35 -3.62 -16.65
N ASN A 144 -9.48 -3.97 -16.06
CA ASN A 144 -10.08 -3.23 -14.94
C ASN A 144 -9.33 -3.52 -13.63
N GLN A 145 -9.51 -2.66 -12.63
CA GLN A 145 -8.96 -2.84 -11.27
C GLN A 145 -7.44 -3.02 -11.24
N LYS A 146 -6.74 -2.42 -12.19
CA LYS A 146 -5.27 -2.31 -12.17
C LYS A 146 -4.85 -1.06 -11.42
N ALA A 147 -3.65 -1.11 -10.85
CA ALA A 147 -3.07 0.04 -10.18
C ALA A 147 -2.98 1.22 -11.17
N PRO A 148 -3.46 2.42 -10.81
CA PRO A 148 -3.35 3.59 -11.67
C PRO A 148 -1.88 4.05 -11.77
N GLY A 149 -1.60 4.82 -12.81
CA GLY A 149 -0.31 5.49 -12.96
C GLY A 149 -0.13 6.66 -11.98
N PRO A 150 0.94 7.45 -12.14
CA PRO A 150 1.22 8.62 -11.31
C PRO A 150 0.13 9.71 -11.38
N ASP A 151 -0.65 9.71 -12.46
CA ASP A 151 -1.82 10.56 -12.68
C ASP A 151 -3.04 10.16 -11.82
N ASN A 152 -2.97 9.01 -11.14
CA ASN A 152 -4.03 8.44 -10.33
C ASN A 152 -5.34 8.18 -11.11
N LEU A 153 -5.26 8.00 -12.44
CA LEU A 153 -6.39 7.70 -13.30
C LEU A 153 -6.44 6.19 -13.61
N PRO A 154 -7.44 5.44 -13.10
CA PRO A 154 -7.56 4.03 -13.42
C PRO A 154 -8.10 3.83 -14.84
N ALA A 155 -7.74 2.69 -15.45
CA ALA A 155 -8.22 2.29 -16.78
C ALA A 155 -9.76 2.36 -16.92
N ASP A 156 -10.47 2.13 -15.82
CA ASP A 156 -11.93 2.13 -15.75
C ASP A 156 -12.55 3.49 -16.13
N VAL A 157 -11.85 4.61 -15.89
CA VAL A 157 -12.32 5.96 -16.24
C VAL A 157 -12.54 6.10 -17.74
N TRP A 158 -11.61 5.57 -18.54
CA TRP A 158 -11.66 5.61 -20.00
C TRP A 158 -12.81 4.76 -20.58
N LYS A 159 -13.34 3.82 -19.79
CA LYS A 159 -14.45 2.94 -20.17
C LYS A 159 -15.82 3.47 -19.79
N LEU A 160 -15.90 4.56 -19.01
CA LEU A 160 -17.17 5.12 -18.57
C LEU A 160 -18.01 5.59 -19.77
N ARG A 161 -19.25 5.10 -19.85
CA ARG A 161 -20.17 5.41 -20.96
C ARG A 161 -20.32 6.92 -21.21
N LYS A 162 -20.33 7.71 -20.14
CA LYS A 162 -20.48 9.17 -20.20
C LYS A 162 -19.26 9.89 -20.78
N LEU A 163 -18.07 9.30 -20.65
CA LEU A 163 -16.81 9.92 -21.05
C LEU A 163 -16.27 9.35 -22.37
N ARG A 164 -16.70 8.13 -22.75
CA ARG A 164 -16.11 7.36 -23.85
C ARG A 164 -16.02 8.13 -25.17
N SER A 165 -17.08 8.80 -25.61
CA SER A 165 -17.06 9.55 -26.88
C SER A 165 -16.06 10.71 -26.84
N ALA A 166 -16.16 11.57 -25.82
CA ALA A 166 -15.27 12.72 -25.65
C ALA A 166 -13.80 12.29 -25.46
N ALA A 167 -13.56 11.25 -24.67
CA ALA A 167 -12.24 10.68 -24.46
C ALA A 167 -11.65 10.10 -25.75
N THR A 168 -12.42 9.34 -26.52
CA THR A 168 -11.97 8.81 -27.81
C THR A 168 -11.60 9.93 -28.77
N THR A 169 -12.44 10.96 -28.93
CA THR A 169 -12.14 12.11 -29.79
C THR A 169 -10.86 12.83 -29.37
N TRP A 170 -10.70 13.06 -28.06
CA TRP A 170 -9.51 13.72 -27.53
C TRP A 170 -8.24 12.88 -27.73
N LEU A 171 -8.30 11.57 -27.46
CA LEU A 171 -7.17 10.65 -27.62
C LEU A 171 -6.73 10.51 -29.09
N ILE A 172 -7.67 10.47 -30.02
CA ILE A 172 -7.36 10.46 -31.46
C ILE A 172 -6.57 11.72 -31.84
N ALA A 173 -7.06 12.90 -31.44
CA ALA A 173 -6.38 14.15 -31.74
C ALA A 173 -4.98 14.19 -31.11
N PHE A 174 -4.87 13.75 -29.85
CA PHE A 174 -3.62 13.69 -29.11
C PHE A 174 -2.58 12.77 -29.77
N PHE A 175 -2.95 11.52 -30.08
CA PHE A 175 -2.01 10.56 -30.65
C PHE A 175 -1.62 10.90 -32.09
N ASN A 176 -2.56 11.40 -32.91
CA ASN A 176 -2.20 11.84 -34.26
C ASN A 176 -1.25 13.05 -34.23
N ALA A 177 -1.46 14.02 -33.33
CA ALA A 177 -0.51 15.11 -33.14
C ALA A 177 0.89 14.63 -32.71
N MET A 178 0.97 13.56 -31.90
CA MET A 178 2.25 12.93 -31.55
C MET A 178 2.93 12.28 -32.75
N VAL A 179 2.17 11.56 -33.59
CA VAL A 179 2.68 10.91 -34.81
C VAL A 179 3.18 11.98 -35.79
N ASP A 180 2.40 13.02 -36.04
CA ASP A 180 2.75 14.11 -36.95
C ASP A 180 3.99 14.89 -36.48
N SER A 181 4.09 15.15 -35.19
CA SER A 181 5.22 15.89 -34.61
C SER A 181 6.47 15.02 -34.39
N GLY A 182 6.32 13.69 -34.41
CA GLY A 182 7.37 12.75 -34.04
C GLY A 182 7.85 12.89 -32.58
N ARG A 183 7.03 13.49 -31.70
CA ARG A 183 7.40 13.80 -30.31
C ARG A 183 6.46 13.13 -29.33
N ALA A 184 7.02 12.30 -28.45
CA ALA A 184 6.30 11.73 -27.32
C ALA A 184 6.37 12.65 -26.09
N PRO A 185 5.38 12.57 -25.17
CA PRO A 185 5.44 13.26 -23.89
C PRO A 185 6.71 12.88 -23.10
N ALA A 186 7.36 13.85 -22.50
CA ALA A 186 8.58 13.62 -21.72
C ALA A 186 8.31 12.69 -20.52
N GLU A 187 7.10 12.73 -19.98
CA GLU A 187 6.64 11.86 -18.90
C GLU A 187 6.73 10.38 -19.26
N TRP A 188 6.57 10.02 -20.54
CA TRP A 188 6.65 8.63 -21.00
C TRP A 188 8.09 8.09 -21.01
N ALA A 189 9.09 8.97 -20.96
CA ALA A 189 10.48 8.58 -20.78
C ALA A 189 10.82 8.25 -19.32
N THR A 190 9.87 8.38 -18.39
CA THR A 190 10.04 8.08 -16.97
C THR A 190 9.25 6.85 -16.56
N SER A 191 9.82 6.06 -15.63
CA SER A 191 9.16 4.88 -15.07
C SER A 191 9.24 4.92 -13.54
N ILE A 192 8.14 4.55 -12.88
CA ILE A 192 8.08 4.41 -11.43
C ILE A 192 8.08 2.91 -11.09
N THR A 193 9.15 2.45 -10.44
CA THR A 193 9.24 1.09 -9.94
C THR A 193 8.87 1.04 -8.46
N VAL A 194 7.78 0.34 -8.13
CA VAL A 194 7.37 0.09 -6.75
C VAL A 194 7.66 -1.38 -6.41
N PRO A 195 8.63 -1.67 -5.53
CA PRO A 195 8.89 -3.03 -5.11
C PRO A 195 7.75 -3.55 -4.22
N ILE A 196 7.17 -4.68 -4.60
CA ILE A 196 6.12 -5.34 -3.84
C ILE A 196 6.70 -6.62 -3.25
N PHE A 197 6.64 -6.73 -1.91
CA PHE A 197 7.04 -7.96 -1.24
C PHE A 197 6.03 -9.07 -1.57
N LYS A 198 6.50 -10.14 -2.20
CA LYS A 198 5.72 -11.35 -2.42
C LYS A 198 5.82 -12.21 -1.17
N ASN A 199 4.71 -12.39 -0.45
CA ASN A 199 4.67 -13.37 0.64
C ASN A 199 5.02 -14.76 0.09
N LYS A 200 5.78 -15.55 0.86
CA LYS A 200 5.94 -16.98 0.57
C LYS A 200 4.52 -17.56 0.51
N GLY A 201 4.17 -18.18 -0.61
CA GLY A 201 2.87 -18.81 -0.76
C GLY A 201 2.60 -19.70 0.45
N VAL A 202 1.41 -19.60 1.02
CA VAL A 202 0.94 -20.63 1.94
C VAL A 202 0.90 -21.90 1.10
N VAL A 203 1.77 -22.86 1.40
CA VAL A 203 1.62 -24.22 0.90
C VAL A 203 0.34 -24.72 1.58
N VAL A 204 -0.77 -24.66 0.84
CA VAL A 204 -2.03 -25.28 1.23
C VAL A 204 -1.95 -26.76 0.89
#